data_AF-A0A5S3V5M6-F1
#
_entry.id   AF-A0A5S3V5M6-F1
#
_cell.length_a   1.000
_cell.length_b   1.000
_cell.length_c   1.000
_cell.angle_alpha   90.00
_cell.angle_beta   90.00
_cell.angle_gamma   90.00
#
_symmetry.space_group_name_H-M   'P 1'
#
loop_
_entity.id
_entity.type
_entity.pdbx_description
1 polymer ?
#
loop_
_entity_poly.entity_id
_entity_poly.type
_entity_poly.pdbx_seq_one_letter_code
_entity_poly.pdbx_strand_id
1 'polypeptide(L)'
;MRTLLLTLCMLVLGNVYAAEKEKQLPPLNPAYKAEHAMVLMNRGSRIYAANFPTYTTPHDVQVVYQIDNPDVAFLNLVRDANLITIKPKPFNIERLMRGEEITVTADIYEGHYKQGGSLVYSDRDIVFSKQLYSRKLTELAEPSKWQEYDMITVKGTERIYVHKIQNKPSFNHLIFVDLTGACLQKFRTSKVVPPANELIYKFVNCGTLKQLYYDTSGLE
;
A
#
# COMPACT_ATOMS: atom_id res chain seq x y z
N MET A 1 -22.53 11.34 -71.72
CA MET A 1 -22.76 12.19 -70.53
C MET A 1 -22.53 11.32 -69.30
N ARG A 2 -21.33 11.20 -68.72
CA ARG A 2 -20.33 12.23 -68.37
C ARG A 2 -20.91 13.22 -67.37
N THR A 3 -21.07 12.76 -66.12
CA THR A 3 -21.13 13.51 -64.84
C THR A 3 -21.95 12.71 -63.83
N LEU A 4 -21.38 11.66 -63.22
CA LEU A 4 -21.81 11.24 -61.88
C LEU A 4 -20.68 10.47 -61.18
N LEU A 5 -19.45 10.96 -61.37
CA LEU A 5 -18.24 10.35 -60.83
C LEU A 5 -17.36 11.45 -60.23
N LEU A 6 -17.91 12.28 -59.34
CA LEU A 6 -17.15 13.36 -58.71
C LEU A 6 -17.70 13.86 -57.37
N THR A 7 -18.51 13.06 -56.68
CA THR A 7 -19.03 13.39 -55.33
C THR A 7 -18.85 12.22 -54.36
N LEU A 8 -17.69 11.55 -54.41
CA LEU A 8 -17.32 10.48 -53.47
C LEU A 8 -15.95 10.71 -52.78
N CYS A 9 -15.36 11.91 -52.86
CA CYS A 9 -13.96 12.08 -52.43
C CYS A 9 -13.65 13.35 -51.64
N MET A 10 -14.57 13.86 -50.80
CA MET A 10 -14.22 15.03 -49.97
C MET A 10 -14.91 15.11 -48.60
N LEU A 11 -15.14 13.98 -47.92
CA LEU A 11 -15.65 13.99 -46.53
C LEU A 11 -14.86 13.09 -45.57
N VAL A 12 -13.69 12.61 -45.98
CA VAL A 12 -12.75 11.92 -45.11
C VAL A 12 -11.53 12.83 -45.00
N LEU A 13 -11.40 13.56 -43.90
CA LEU A 13 -10.16 14.09 -43.30
C LEU A 13 -10.51 15.16 -42.23
N GLY A 14 -11.44 14.81 -41.33
CA GLY A 14 -11.60 15.50 -40.05
C GLY A 14 -10.96 14.66 -38.96
N ASN A 15 -9.65 14.36 -39.06
CA ASN A 15 -8.91 13.79 -37.95
C ASN A 15 -8.84 14.88 -36.87
N VAL A 16 -9.84 14.90 -35.99
CA VAL A 16 -9.75 15.57 -34.70
C VAL A 16 -8.70 14.80 -33.91
N TYR A 17 -7.43 15.18 -34.08
CA TYR A 17 -6.42 14.95 -33.07
C TYR A 17 -6.84 15.77 -31.85
N ALA A 18 -7.67 15.17 -31.00
CA ALA A 18 -7.74 15.58 -29.62
C ALA A 18 -6.36 15.29 -29.04
N ALA A 19 -5.48 16.29 -29.06
CA ALA A 19 -4.28 16.28 -28.24
C ALA A 19 -4.78 16.16 -26.80
N GLU A 20 -4.71 14.95 -26.25
CA GLU A 20 -4.92 14.71 -24.85
C GLU A 20 -3.86 15.54 -24.14
N LYS A 21 -4.29 16.71 -23.65
CA LYS A 21 -3.42 17.66 -22.96
C LYS A 21 -2.95 16.91 -21.72
N GLU A 22 -1.76 16.34 -21.78
CA GLU A 22 -1.13 15.59 -20.68
C GLU A 22 -1.27 16.45 -19.44
N LYS A 23 -2.18 16.06 -18.54
CA LYS A 23 -2.54 16.87 -17.38
C LYS A 23 -1.36 16.78 -16.44
N GLN A 24 -0.44 17.75 -16.52
CA GLN A 24 0.72 17.82 -15.63
C GLN A 24 0.23 17.65 -14.19
N LEU A 25 0.76 16.64 -13.51
CA LEU A 25 0.47 16.42 -12.11
C LEU A 25 0.87 17.68 -11.32
N PRO A 26 0.10 18.08 -10.31
CA PRO A 26 0.49 19.20 -9.47
C PRO A 26 1.88 18.95 -8.88
N PRO A 27 2.66 20.00 -8.58
CA PRO A 27 3.95 19.83 -7.92
C PRO A 27 3.79 19.04 -6.61
N LEU A 28 4.82 18.29 -6.23
CA LEU A 28 4.84 17.58 -4.95
C LEU A 28 4.76 18.60 -3.81
N ASN A 29 3.88 18.37 -2.83
CA ASN A 29 3.80 19.24 -1.67
C ASN A 29 5.02 19.03 -0.76
N PRO A 30 5.86 20.06 -0.52
CA PRO A 30 7.07 19.92 0.31
C PRO A 30 6.80 19.46 1.74
N ALA A 31 5.60 19.71 2.27
CA ALA A 31 5.21 19.28 3.61
C ALA A 31 5.28 17.77 3.80
N TYR A 32 5.19 16.98 2.72
CA TYR A 32 5.29 15.51 2.73
C TYR A 32 6.72 14.97 2.61
N LYS A 33 7.75 15.83 2.67
CA LYS A 33 9.15 15.38 2.65
C LYS A 33 9.63 15.05 4.06
N ALA A 34 9.71 13.77 4.41
CA ALA A 34 10.15 13.32 5.73
C ALA A 34 10.76 11.91 5.70
N GLU A 35 11.23 11.43 6.86
CA GLU A 35 11.59 10.02 7.06
C GLU A 35 10.32 9.17 7.21
N HIS A 36 9.90 8.49 6.15
CA HIS A 36 8.72 7.63 6.19
C HIS A 36 9.13 6.18 6.48
N ALA A 37 9.29 5.85 7.76
CA ALA A 37 9.59 4.48 8.19
C ALA A 37 8.45 3.51 7.82
N MET A 38 8.82 2.27 7.51
CA MET A 38 7.89 1.26 6.98
C MET A 38 8.18 -0.11 7.55
N VAL A 39 7.17 -0.99 7.52
CA VAL A 39 7.33 -2.42 7.74
C VAL A 39 7.49 -3.14 6.41
N LEU A 40 8.39 -4.13 6.36
CA LEU A 40 8.49 -5.07 5.25
C LEU A 40 7.78 -6.38 5.61
N MET A 41 7.01 -6.89 4.66
CA MET A 41 6.22 -8.12 4.79
C MET A 41 6.39 -8.96 3.52
N ASN A 42 6.19 -10.27 3.59
CA ASN A 42 6.29 -11.12 2.40
C ASN A 42 5.13 -12.12 2.23
N ARG A 43 4.89 -12.48 0.96
CA ARG A 43 4.12 -13.67 0.58
C ARG A 43 4.76 -14.31 -0.65
N GLY A 44 5.17 -15.59 -0.51
CA GLY A 44 5.97 -16.25 -1.53
C GLY A 44 7.29 -15.50 -1.72
N SER A 45 7.61 -15.16 -2.97
CA SER A 45 8.78 -14.37 -3.34
C SER A 45 8.55 -12.85 -3.41
N ARG A 46 7.31 -12.38 -3.19
CA ARG A 46 6.99 -10.95 -3.24
C ARG A 46 7.18 -10.32 -1.86
N ILE A 47 7.78 -9.14 -1.86
CA ILE A 47 7.98 -8.31 -0.67
C ILE A 47 7.11 -7.06 -0.82
N TYR A 48 6.45 -6.69 0.27
CA TYR A 48 5.59 -5.53 0.36
C TYR A 48 6.12 -4.60 1.45
N ALA A 49 6.03 -3.30 1.21
CA ALA A 49 6.28 -2.26 2.19
C ALA A 49 4.96 -1.58 2.54
N ALA A 50 4.69 -1.39 3.83
CA ALA A 50 3.61 -0.52 4.30
C ALA A 50 4.19 0.52 5.25
N ASN A 51 3.86 1.79 5.05
CA ASN A 51 4.36 2.85 5.93
C ASN A 51 3.74 2.75 7.33
N PHE A 52 4.36 3.43 8.29
CA PHE A 52 3.73 3.73 9.58
C PHE A 52 2.96 5.05 9.47
N PRO A 53 1.64 5.01 9.22
CA PRO A 53 0.82 6.22 9.20
C PRO A 53 0.67 6.81 10.60
N THR A 54 0.42 8.12 10.66
CA THR A 54 -0.05 8.85 11.86
C THR A 54 -1.24 9.72 11.45
N TYR A 55 -1.90 10.41 12.39
CA TYR A 55 -3.02 11.29 12.05
C TYR A 55 -2.61 12.65 11.48
N THR A 56 -1.31 12.93 11.41
CA THR A 56 -0.79 14.25 11.05
C THR A 56 0.19 14.21 9.88
N THR A 57 0.16 15.26 9.05
CA THR A 57 1.17 15.48 8.01
C THR A 57 2.56 15.54 8.66
N PRO A 58 3.58 14.85 8.14
CA PRO A 58 3.67 14.24 6.80
C PRO A 58 3.24 12.76 6.71
N HIS A 59 2.73 12.18 7.78
CA HIS A 59 2.46 10.74 7.87
C HIS A 59 0.96 10.42 7.82
N ASP A 60 0.10 11.37 7.46
CA ASP A 60 -1.36 11.23 7.32
C ASP A 60 -1.79 10.46 6.05
N VAL A 61 -1.01 9.45 5.68
CA VAL A 61 -1.20 8.64 4.47
C VAL A 61 -0.93 7.19 4.79
N GLN A 62 -1.74 6.29 4.26
CA GLN A 62 -1.56 4.84 4.33
C GLN A 62 -1.25 4.35 2.92
N VAL A 63 -0.03 3.85 2.72
CA VAL A 63 0.44 3.31 1.44
C VAL A 63 0.91 1.87 1.61
N VAL A 64 0.62 1.05 0.60
CA VAL A 64 1.18 -0.30 0.45
C VAL A 64 1.81 -0.38 -0.92
N TYR A 65 3.07 -0.79 -0.97
CA TYR A 65 3.83 -0.97 -2.19
C TYR A 65 4.38 -2.37 -2.27
N GLN A 66 4.51 -2.89 -3.48
CA GLN A 66 5.46 -3.96 -3.75
C GLN A 66 6.85 -3.33 -3.92
N ILE A 67 7.85 -3.96 -3.32
CA ILE A 67 9.25 -3.62 -3.59
C ILE A 67 9.89 -4.75 -4.39
N ASP A 68 10.94 -4.41 -5.13
CA ASP A 68 11.72 -5.43 -5.81
C ASP A 68 12.44 -6.31 -4.80
N ASN A 69 12.52 -7.60 -5.13
CA ASN A 69 13.30 -8.55 -4.37
C ASN A 69 14.74 -8.56 -4.92
N PRO A 70 15.72 -7.95 -4.23
CA PRO A 70 17.07 -7.84 -4.75
C PRO A 70 17.78 -9.20 -4.80
N ASP A 71 17.54 -10.07 -3.82
CA ASP A 71 18.21 -11.36 -3.70
C ASP A 71 17.51 -12.30 -2.70
N VAL A 72 17.90 -13.58 -2.72
CA VAL A 72 17.34 -14.62 -1.83
C VAL A 72 17.62 -14.34 -0.35
N ALA A 73 18.75 -13.73 0.00
CA ALA A 73 19.11 -13.46 1.39
C ALA A 73 18.19 -12.39 2.00
N PHE A 74 17.88 -11.33 1.25
CA PHE A 74 16.94 -10.30 1.67
C PHE A 74 15.51 -10.85 1.78
N LEU A 75 15.08 -11.70 0.84
CA LEU A 75 13.79 -12.38 0.97
C LEU A 75 13.71 -13.25 2.23
N ASN A 76 14.76 -14.02 2.53
CA ASN A 76 14.81 -14.84 3.73
C ASN A 76 14.77 -13.98 5.00
N LEU A 77 15.50 -12.86 5.04
CA LEU A 77 15.44 -11.90 6.15
C LEU A 77 13.99 -11.45 6.42
N VAL A 78 13.28 -11.01 5.38
CA VAL A 78 11.89 -10.53 5.53
C VAL A 78 10.91 -11.67 5.87
N ARG A 79 11.19 -12.90 5.42
CA ARG A 79 10.32 -14.05 5.68
C ARG A 79 10.46 -14.59 7.11
N ASP A 80 11.70 -14.67 7.59
CA ASP A 80 12.05 -15.48 8.75
C ASP A 80 12.06 -14.65 10.05
N ALA A 81 12.22 -13.32 9.95
CA ALA A 81 12.09 -12.41 11.09
C ALA A 81 10.63 -12.14 11.47
N ASN A 82 10.38 -11.91 12.77
CA ASN A 82 9.06 -11.54 13.27
C ASN A 82 8.56 -10.19 12.74
N LEU A 83 9.49 -9.24 12.56
CA LEU A 83 9.21 -7.89 12.08
C LEU A 83 10.48 -7.37 11.42
N ILE A 84 10.39 -6.88 10.19
CA ILE A 84 11.44 -6.07 9.58
C ILE A 84 10.92 -4.65 9.40
N THR A 85 11.68 -3.67 9.86
CA THR A 85 11.37 -2.26 9.63
C THR A 85 12.49 -1.60 8.84
N ILE A 86 12.12 -0.68 7.96
CA ILE A 86 13.08 0.17 7.25
C ILE A 86 12.93 1.61 7.71
N LYS A 87 14.07 2.29 7.79
CA LYS A 87 14.17 3.72 8.04
C LYS A 87 14.81 4.38 6.81
N PRO A 88 14.01 4.83 5.84
CA PRO A 88 14.51 5.53 4.67
C PRO A 88 15.08 6.91 5.02
N LYS A 89 16.07 7.35 4.23
CA LYS A 89 16.42 8.78 4.15
C LYS A 89 15.19 9.61 3.77
N PRO A 90 15.13 10.90 4.14
CA PRO A 90 13.97 11.72 3.83
C PRO A 90 13.62 11.76 2.33
N PHE A 91 12.38 11.45 1.99
CA PHE A 91 11.83 11.55 0.64
C PHE A 91 10.39 12.06 0.69
N ASN A 92 9.82 12.43 -0.45
CA ASN A 92 8.43 12.89 -0.51
C ASN A 92 7.49 11.71 -0.76
N ILE A 93 6.67 11.33 0.24
CA ILE A 93 5.77 10.18 0.12
C ILE A 93 4.65 10.35 -0.92
N GLU A 94 4.36 11.58 -1.37
CA GLU A 94 3.41 11.79 -2.48
C GLU A 94 3.85 11.09 -3.76
N ARG A 95 5.16 10.85 -3.95
CA ARG A 95 5.65 10.05 -5.09
C ARG A 95 5.07 8.64 -5.06
N LEU A 96 5.08 8.02 -3.88
CA LEU A 96 4.44 6.72 -3.69
C LEU A 96 2.93 6.83 -3.89
N MET A 97 2.27 7.87 -3.37
CA MET A 97 0.82 8.08 -3.55
C MET A 97 0.41 8.23 -5.03
N ARG A 98 1.30 8.75 -5.88
CA ARG A 98 1.11 8.92 -7.33
C ARG A 98 1.38 7.66 -8.14
N GLY A 99 1.83 6.57 -7.51
CA GLY A 99 2.17 5.35 -8.22
C GLY A 99 3.55 5.36 -8.87
N GLU A 100 4.42 6.31 -8.53
CA GLU A 100 5.76 6.39 -9.11
C GLU A 100 6.65 5.24 -8.64
N GLU A 101 7.41 4.66 -9.58
CA GLU A 101 8.53 3.79 -9.24
C GLU A 101 9.70 4.65 -8.76
N ILE A 102 10.18 4.37 -7.54
CA ILE A 102 11.25 5.14 -6.91
C ILE A 102 12.25 4.23 -6.23
N THR A 103 13.52 4.64 -6.19
CA THR A 103 14.51 4.04 -5.32
C THR A 103 14.72 4.94 -4.11
N VAL A 104 14.70 4.35 -2.91
CA VAL A 104 15.04 5.05 -1.67
C VAL A 104 16.16 4.30 -0.95
N THR A 105 17.11 5.05 -0.40
CA THR A 105 18.17 4.50 0.44
C THR A 105 17.65 4.42 1.88
N ALA A 106 17.79 3.26 2.53
CA ALA A 106 17.25 3.01 3.86
C ALA A 106 18.14 2.11 4.71
N ASP A 107 18.10 2.35 6.02
CA ASP A 107 18.57 1.40 7.02
C ASP A 107 17.50 0.33 7.24
N ILE A 108 17.91 -0.92 7.42
CA ILE A 108 17.03 -2.07 7.62
C ILE A 108 17.28 -2.65 9.00
N TYR A 109 16.21 -2.81 9.77
CA TYR A 109 16.22 -3.32 11.13
C TYR A 109 15.43 -4.62 11.24
N GLU A 110 15.97 -5.58 11.96
CA GLU A 110 15.21 -6.69 12.53
C GLU A 110 14.57 -6.24 13.84
N GLY A 111 13.24 -6.24 13.89
CA GLY A 111 12.45 -5.58 14.92
C GLY A 111 12.10 -4.13 14.56
N HIS A 112 11.49 -3.42 15.51
CA HIS A 112 11.02 -2.05 15.30
C HIS A 112 12.15 -1.03 15.52
N TYR A 113 12.44 -0.20 14.52
CA TYR A 113 13.56 0.75 14.53
C TYR A 113 13.59 1.70 15.75
N LYS A 114 12.44 2.12 16.28
CA LYS A 114 12.34 2.94 17.52
C LYS A 114 12.30 2.15 18.83
N GLN A 115 12.13 0.83 18.79
CA GLN A 115 11.92 0.00 19.98
C GLN A 115 13.03 -1.05 20.12
N GLY A 116 14.28 -0.65 19.86
CA GLY A 116 15.45 -1.51 20.05
C GLY A 116 15.67 -2.58 18.98
N GLY A 117 15.10 -2.42 17.78
CA GLY A 117 15.42 -3.28 16.65
C GLY A 117 16.92 -3.27 16.30
N SER A 118 17.43 -4.40 15.84
CA SER A 118 18.85 -4.57 15.48
C SER A 118 19.08 -4.15 14.03
N LEU A 119 20.05 -3.26 13.79
CA LEU A 119 20.44 -2.85 12.45
C LEU A 119 21.09 -4.03 11.70
N VAL A 120 20.52 -4.41 10.56
CA VAL A 120 21.00 -5.53 9.71
C VAL A 120 21.76 -5.00 8.50
N TYR A 121 21.23 -3.96 7.85
CA TYR A 121 21.88 -3.28 6.74
C TYR A 121 21.79 -1.77 6.94
N SER A 122 22.85 -1.06 6.60
CA SER A 122 22.85 0.40 6.50
C SER A 122 22.80 0.84 5.05
N ASP A 123 22.16 1.98 4.79
CA ASP A 123 22.21 2.67 3.49
C ASP A 123 21.92 1.77 2.27
N ARG A 124 20.96 0.85 2.39
CA ARG A 124 20.61 -0.05 1.29
C ARG A 124 19.56 0.58 0.39
N ASP A 125 19.76 0.49 -0.92
CA ASP A 125 18.76 0.92 -1.89
C ASP A 125 17.59 -0.08 -1.98
N ILE A 126 16.38 0.47 -1.90
CA ILE A 126 15.12 -0.25 -1.97
C ILE A 126 14.30 0.33 -3.13
N VAL A 127 13.98 -0.51 -4.11
CA VAL A 127 13.17 -0.12 -5.27
C VAL A 127 11.70 -0.38 -4.98
N PHE A 128 10.92 0.68 -4.88
CA PHE A 128 9.46 0.65 -4.76
C PHE A 128 8.87 0.56 -6.17
N SER A 129 8.57 -0.66 -6.62
CA SER A 129 8.24 -0.92 -8.03
C SER A 129 6.76 -0.83 -8.38
N LYS A 130 5.85 -1.06 -7.43
CA LYS A 130 4.41 -1.03 -7.73
C LYS A 130 3.53 -0.60 -6.57
N GLN A 131 2.73 0.45 -6.77
CA GLN A 131 1.68 0.81 -5.82
C GLN A 131 0.59 -0.27 -5.80
N LEU A 132 0.25 -0.69 -4.58
CA LEU A 132 -0.85 -1.61 -4.33
C LEU A 132 -2.03 -0.91 -3.64
N TYR A 133 -1.73 0.08 -2.79
CA TYR A 133 -2.73 0.86 -2.08
C TYR A 133 -2.20 2.24 -1.72
N SER A 134 -3.08 3.23 -1.73
CA SER A 134 -2.80 4.58 -1.27
C SER A 134 -4.10 5.24 -0.82
N ARG A 135 -4.10 5.74 0.42
CA ARG A 135 -5.23 6.46 0.99
C ARG A 135 -4.70 7.56 1.91
N LYS A 136 -5.21 8.78 1.74
CA LYS A 136 -5.00 9.86 2.72
C LYS A 136 -5.93 9.65 3.92
N LEU A 137 -5.44 9.91 5.13
CA LEU A 137 -6.20 9.77 6.37
C LEU A 137 -7.04 11.03 6.66
N THR A 138 -7.84 11.43 5.69
CA THR A 138 -8.83 12.51 5.79
C THR A 138 -10.24 11.93 5.93
N GLU A 139 -11.15 12.68 6.56
CA GLU A 139 -12.56 12.30 6.70
C GLU A 139 -12.74 10.89 7.28
N LEU A 140 -12.02 10.63 8.37
CA LEU A 140 -12.02 9.33 9.02
C LEU A 140 -13.37 9.05 9.69
N ALA A 141 -13.85 7.82 9.57
CA ALA A 141 -15.01 7.36 10.31
C ALA A 141 -14.74 7.36 11.82
N GLU A 142 -15.78 7.56 12.62
CA GLU A 142 -15.69 7.49 14.08
C GLU A 142 -15.23 6.10 14.55
N PRO A 143 -14.50 6.02 15.67
CA PRO A 143 -14.00 4.76 16.20
C PRO A 143 -15.17 3.82 16.51
N SER A 144 -15.16 2.64 15.90
CA SER A 144 -16.30 1.72 15.96
C SER A 144 -15.86 0.28 16.18
N LYS A 145 -16.81 -0.54 16.64
CA LYS A 145 -16.66 -2.00 16.61
C LYS A 145 -16.87 -2.57 15.21
N TRP A 146 -17.39 -1.77 14.27
CA TRP A 146 -17.45 -2.14 12.86
C TRP A 146 -16.12 -1.83 12.19
N GLN A 147 -15.40 -2.89 11.83
CA GLN A 147 -14.14 -2.81 11.10
C GLN A 147 -14.41 -2.96 9.61
N GLU A 148 -13.75 -2.15 8.80
CA GLU A 148 -13.88 -2.14 7.34
C GLU A 148 -12.50 -2.25 6.70
N TYR A 149 -12.42 -3.04 5.63
CA TYR A 149 -11.18 -3.34 4.92
C TYR A 149 -11.33 -3.02 3.44
N ASP A 150 -10.36 -2.31 2.90
CA ASP A 150 -10.16 -2.24 1.46
C ASP A 150 -9.45 -3.52 1.00
N MET A 151 -9.81 -4.01 -0.18
CA MET A 151 -9.29 -5.26 -0.72
C MET A 151 -8.47 -4.98 -1.99
N ILE A 152 -7.22 -5.41 -1.97
CA ILE A 152 -6.28 -5.31 -3.10
C ILE A 152 -6.20 -6.66 -3.79
N THR A 153 -6.31 -6.69 -5.12
CA THR A 153 -5.99 -7.89 -5.91
C THR A 153 -4.51 -7.93 -6.24
N VAL A 154 -3.80 -8.93 -5.71
CA VAL A 154 -2.36 -9.12 -6.00
C VAL A 154 -2.18 -9.95 -7.28
N LYS A 155 -2.81 -11.12 -7.34
CA LYS A 155 -2.81 -12.02 -8.51
C LYS A 155 -3.95 -13.03 -8.39
N GLY A 156 -4.77 -13.21 -9.42
CA GLY A 156 -5.80 -14.26 -9.43
C GLY A 156 -6.75 -14.14 -8.23
N THR A 157 -6.71 -15.09 -7.31
CA THR A 157 -7.46 -15.16 -6.04
C THR A 157 -6.72 -14.59 -4.83
N GLU A 158 -5.44 -14.24 -4.99
CA GLU A 158 -4.61 -13.64 -3.94
C GLU A 158 -5.05 -12.21 -3.66
N ARG A 159 -5.39 -11.92 -2.40
CA ARG A 159 -5.81 -10.62 -1.89
C ARG A 159 -4.93 -10.16 -0.74
N ILE A 160 -4.81 -8.84 -0.61
CA ILE A 160 -4.39 -8.20 0.65
C ILE A 160 -5.56 -7.34 1.11
N TYR A 161 -6.02 -7.58 2.33
CA TYR A 161 -7.01 -6.74 3.00
C TYR A 161 -6.27 -5.73 3.88
N VAL A 162 -6.56 -4.45 3.67
CA VAL A 162 -5.96 -3.33 4.41
C VAL A 162 -7.04 -2.69 5.25
N HIS A 163 -6.83 -2.64 6.57
CA HIS A 163 -7.77 -2.02 7.47
C HIS A 163 -7.90 -0.52 7.15
N LYS A 164 -9.13 -0.06 6.97
CA LYS A 164 -9.43 1.36 6.81
C LYS A 164 -9.33 2.03 8.17
N ILE A 165 -8.15 2.60 8.46
CA ILE A 165 -7.90 3.34 9.68
C ILE A 165 -9.04 4.36 9.90
N GLN A 166 -9.57 4.34 11.12
CA GLN A 166 -10.63 5.21 11.65
C GLN A 166 -10.00 6.29 12.55
N ASN A 167 -10.83 7.22 13.04
CA ASN A 167 -10.41 8.12 14.12
C ASN A 167 -9.92 7.34 15.35
N LYS A 168 -9.16 8.01 16.22
CA LYS A 168 -8.58 7.38 17.41
C LYS A 168 -9.66 7.01 18.44
N PRO A 169 -9.60 5.81 19.06
CA PRO A 169 -8.57 4.78 18.88
C PRO A 169 -8.80 3.92 17.63
N SER A 170 -7.72 3.58 16.92
CA SER A 170 -7.74 2.68 15.77
C SER A 170 -6.48 1.80 15.74
N PHE A 171 -6.27 1.07 14.65
CA PHE A 171 -5.11 0.19 14.46
C PHE A 171 -4.78 0.05 12.97
N ASN A 172 -3.54 -0.31 12.66
CA ASN A 172 -3.11 -0.66 11.31
C ASN A 172 -3.04 -2.19 11.20
N HIS A 173 -3.74 -2.76 10.22
CA HIS A 173 -3.76 -4.21 10.03
C HIS A 173 -3.79 -4.56 8.55
N LEU A 174 -2.92 -5.48 8.16
CA LEU A 174 -2.83 -6.04 6.83
C LEU A 174 -2.84 -7.55 6.93
N ILE A 175 -3.71 -8.18 6.14
CA ILE A 175 -3.82 -9.63 6.09
C ILE A 175 -3.90 -10.10 4.64
N PHE A 176 -3.08 -11.08 4.30
CA PHE A 176 -3.13 -11.78 3.03
C PHE A 176 -4.18 -12.88 3.09
N VAL A 177 -4.95 -13.04 2.02
CA VAL A 177 -5.91 -14.13 1.85
C VAL A 177 -5.87 -14.62 0.41
N ASP A 178 -5.67 -15.92 0.21
CA ASP A 178 -5.93 -16.60 -1.05
C ASP A 178 -7.37 -17.13 -1.04
N LEU A 179 -8.24 -16.49 -1.82
CA LEU A 179 -9.68 -16.70 -1.75
C LEU A 179 -10.10 -18.06 -2.31
N THR A 180 -10.81 -18.82 -1.49
CA THR A 180 -11.54 -20.03 -1.92
C THR A 180 -13.06 -19.85 -1.87
N GLY A 181 -13.53 -18.70 -1.38
CA GLY A 181 -14.94 -18.36 -1.24
C GLY A 181 -15.17 -16.87 -1.02
N ALA A 182 -16.42 -16.51 -0.70
CA ALA A 182 -16.77 -15.12 -0.37
C ALA A 182 -16.15 -14.71 0.97
N CYS A 183 -15.61 -13.49 1.03
CA CYS A 183 -14.98 -12.95 2.23
C CYS A 183 -15.55 -11.57 2.55
N LEU A 184 -15.89 -11.35 3.82
CA LEU A 184 -16.48 -10.08 4.27
C LEU A 184 -15.40 -9.00 4.41
N GLN A 185 -15.63 -7.85 3.78
CA GLN A 185 -14.81 -6.65 3.97
C GLN A 185 -15.24 -5.81 5.17
N LYS A 186 -16.41 -6.11 5.75
CA LYS A 186 -16.96 -5.38 6.90
C LYS A 186 -17.54 -6.34 7.91
N PHE A 187 -17.11 -6.23 9.16
CA PHE A 187 -17.56 -7.10 10.23
C PHE A 187 -17.46 -6.41 11.59
N ARG A 188 -18.20 -6.96 12.56
CA ARG A 188 -18.21 -6.47 13.94
C ARG A 188 -17.21 -7.23 14.81
N THR A 189 -16.49 -6.49 15.65
CA THR A 189 -15.53 -7.01 16.64
C THR A 189 -15.99 -6.77 18.08
N SER A 190 -15.31 -7.38 19.04
CA SER A 190 -15.63 -7.30 20.47
C SER A 190 -15.41 -5.88 21.04
N LYS A 191 -14.35 -5.22 20.59
CA LYS A 191 -13.93 -3.86 20.96
C LYS A 191 -13.45 -3.07 19.73
N VAL A 192 -13.27 -1.76 19.90
CA VAL A 192 -12.83 -0.83 18.83
C VAL A 192 -11.44 -1.21 18.32
N VAL A 193 -10.52 -1.56 19.22
CA VAL A 193 -9.20 -2.10 18.89
C VAL A 193 -9.13 -3.58 19.33
N PRO A 194 -9.64 -4.52 18.53
CA PRO A 194 -9.67 -5.95 18.83
C PRO A 194 -8.27 -6.56 18.85
N PRO A 195 -8.01 -7.67 19.55
CA PRO A 195 -6.72 -8.35 19.44
C PRO A 195 -6.54 -8.99 18.05
N ALA A 196 -5.29 -9.16 17.61
CA ALA A 196 -4.94 -9.69 16.30
C ALA A 196 -5.59 -11.06 15.99
N ASN A 197 -5.65 -11.96 16.98
CA ASN A 197 -6.27 -13.27 16.83
C ASN A 197 -7.78 -13.19 16.53
N GLU A 198 -8.49 -12.21 17.08
CA GLU A 198 -9.89 -11.98 16.74
C GLU A 198 -10.02 -11.53 15.29
N LEU A 199 -9.15 -10.63 14.82
CA LEU A 199 -9.14 -10.19 13.43
C LEU A 199 -8.88 -11.37 12.48
N ILE A 200 -7.87 -12.19 12.76
CA ILE A 200 -7.57 -13.42 11.98
C ILE A 200 -8.81 -14.32 11.94
N TYR A 201 -9.49 -14.52 13.06
CA TYR A 201 -10.71 -15.34 13.13
C TYR A 201 -11.82 -14.85 12.19
N LYS A 202 -11.91 -13.54 11.90
CA LYS A 202 -12.91 -13.00 10.96
C LYS A 202 -12.63 -13.40 9.50
N PHE A 203 -11.41 -13.82 9.18
CA PHE A 203 -10.99 -14.22 7.83
C PHE A 203 -10.84 -15.73 7.63
N VAL A 204 -11.02 -16.57 8.67
CA VAL A 204 -10.74 -18.03 8.60
C VAL A 204 -11.55 -18.77 7.54
N ASN A 205 -12.75 -18.31 7.23
CA ASN A 205 -13.62 -18.93 6.23
C ASN A 205 -13.37 -18.40 4.79
N CYS A 206 -12.46 -17.45 4.61
CA CYS A 206 -12.20 -16.83 3.32
C CYS A 206 -11.25 -17.65 2.42
N GLY A 207 -10.40 -18.47 3.03
CA GLY A 207 -9.41 -19.30 2.35
C GLY A 207 -8.08 -19.36 3.12
N THR A 208 -6.97 -19.56 2.41
CA THR A 208 -5.65 -19.61 3.07
C THR A 208 -5.20 -18.20 3.43
N LEU A 209 -4.91 -17.96 4.71
CA LEU A 209 -4.55 -16.63 5.21
C LEU A 209 -3.14 -16.56 5.80
N LYS A 210 -2.58 -15.35 5.81
CA LYS A 210 -1.37 -15.00 6.56
C LYS A 210 -1.53 -13.57 7.06
N GLN A 211 -1.49 -13.35 8.37
CA GLN A 211 -1.35 -12.00 8.90
C GLN A 211 -0.03 -11.41 8.42
N LEU A 212 -0.10 -10.26 7.76
CA LEU A 212 1.09 -9.58 7.26
C LEU A 212 1.62 -8.59 8.30
N TYR A 213 0.72 -7.80 8.90
CA TYR A 213 1.09 -6.79 9.88
C TYR A 213 -0.08 -6.41 10.77
N TYR A 214 0.20 -6.13 12.04
CA TYR A 214 -0.76 -5.62 13.02
C TYR A 214 -0.05 -4.68 13.99
N ASP A 215 -0.53 -3.45 14.11
CA ASP A 215 -0.02 -2.47 15.07
C ASP A 215 -1.14 -1.59 15.62
N THR A 216 -1.11 -1.37 16.93
CA THR A 216 -2.06 -0.55 17.69
C THR A 216 -1.43 0.69 18.27
N SER A 217 -0.10 0.84 18.16
CA SER A 217 0.69 1.82 18.89
C SER A 217 1.25 2.93 18.01
N GLY A 218 1.43 2.71 16.71
CA GLY A 218 2.06 3.66 15.80
C GLY A 218 1.14 4.76 15.25
N LEU A 219 -0.17 4.71 15.53
CA LEU A 219 -1.15 5.72 15.10
C LEU A 219 -1.23 6.86 16.13
N GLU A 220 -0.21 7.73 16.14
CA GLU A 220 -0.16 8.93 16.99
C GLU A 220 -0.78 10.18 16.34
#